data_AF-A0A7C7VSH2-F1
#
_entry.id   AF-A0A7C7VSH2-F1
#
_cell.length_a   1.000
_cell.length_b   1.000
_cell.length_c   1.000
_cell.angle_alpha   90.00
_cell.angle_beta   90.00
_cell.angle_gamma   90.00
#
_symmetry.space_group_name_H-M   'P 1'
#
loop_
_entity.id
_entity.type
_entity.pdbx_description
1 polymer ?
#
loop_
_entity_poly.entity_id
_entity_poly.type
_entity_poly.pdbx_seq_one_letter_code
_entity_poly.pdbx_strand_id
1 'polypeptide(L)' 'MDLIDLDRHDFNYRPKTLWRYIELLPIIDPTNIVDLKVGFTPLHECKRLGEVLGLKKLYVKDDTINPTGSFKD' A
#
# COMPACT_ATOMS: atom_id res chain seq x y z
N MET A 1 -11.32 8.17 -22.16
CA MET A 1 -10.81 7.78 -20.83
C MET A 1 -11.49 6.47 -20.54
N ASP A 2 -10.75 5.37 -20.66
CA ASP A 2 -11.33 4.04 -20.50
C ASP A 2 -11.99 3.94 -19.12
N LEU A 3 -13.24 3.48 -19.09
CA LEU A 3 -13.96 3.28 -17.84
C LEU A 3 -13.31 2.10 -17.12
N ILE A 4 -12.60 2.40 -16.04
CA ILE A 4 -12.10 1.39 -15.11
C ILE A 4 -13.32 0.80 -14.39
N ASP A 5 -13.67 -0.44 -14.72
CA ASP A 5 -14.72 -1.21 -14.05
C ASP A 5 -14.09 -1.94 -12.85
N LEU A 6 -14.25 -1.37 -11.66
CA LEU A 6 -13.58 -1.82 -10.43
C LEU A 6 -14.48 -1.57 -9.22
N ASP A 7 -14.75 -2.63 -8.45
CA ASP A 7 -15.51 -2.56 -7.20
C ASP A 7 -14.60 -2.82 -5.98
N ARG A 8 -15.04 -2.35 -4.81
CA ARG A 8 -14.32 -2.57 -3.55
C ARG A 8 -14.07 -4.05 -3.25
N HIS A 9 -15.01 -4.93 -3.61
CA HIS A 9 -14.90 -6.36 -3.33
C HIS A 9 -13.80 -7.04 -4.13
N ASP A 10 -13.42 -6.50 -5.29
CA ASP A 10 -12.35 -7.04 -6.14
C ASP A 10 -11.01 -7.07 -5.40
N PHE A 11 -10.80 -6.14 -4.48
CA PHE A 11 -9.57 -6.06 -3.71
C PHE A 11 -9.44 -7.12 -2.60
N ASN A 12 -10.52 -7.80 -2.23
CA ASN A 12 -10.52 -8.71 -1.08
C ASN A 12 -9.67 -9.97 -1.31
N TYR A 13 -9.54 -10.39 -2.56
CA TYR A 13 -8.86 -11.63 -2.95
C TYR A 13 -7.51 -11.38 -3.64
N ARG A 14 -7.11 -10.12 -3.77
CA ARG A 14 -5.87 -9.73 -4.44
C ARG A 14 -4.65 -9.85 -3.51
N PRO A 15 -3.44 -9.96 -4.10
CA PRO A 15 -2.20 -9.96 -3.33
C PRO A 15 -2.10 -8.76 -2.39
N LYS A 16 -1.44 -8.98 -1.26
CA LYS A 16 -1.08 -7.93 -0.30
C LYS A 16 0.21 -7.23 -0.75
N THR A 17 0.17 -6.58 -1.91
CA THR A 17 1.27 -5.82 -2.52
C THR A 17 0.72 -4.61 -3.28
N LEU A 18 1.60 -3.78 -3.85
CA LEU A 18 1.23 -2.66 -4.75
C LEU A 18 0.34 -3.13 -5.92
N TRP A 19 0.60 -4.34 -6.44
CA TRP A 19 -0.14 -4.94 -7.56
C TRP A 19 -1.61 -5.23 -7.25
N ARG A 20 -2.04 -5.07 -5.99
CA ARG A 20 -3.46 -5.02 -5.61
C ARG A 20 -4.26 -4.00 -6.43
N TYR A 21 -3.61 -2.94 -6.92
CA TYR A 21 -4.25 -1.80 -7.58
C TYR A 21 -3.85 -1.66 -9.05
N ILE A 22 -3.54 -2.77 -9.74
CA ILE A 22 -2.92 -2.76 -11.08
C ILE A 22 -3.66 -1.90 -12.11
N GLU A 23 -4.99 -1.87 -12.08
CA GLU A 23 -5.84 -1.10 -12.99
C GLU A 23 -5.79 0.41 -12.74
N LEU A 24 -5.33 0.82 -11.55
CA LEU A 24 -5.13 2.22 -11.17
C LEU A 24 -3.71 2.70 -11.44
N LEU A 25 -2.80 1.81 -11.84
CA LEU A 25 -1.42 2.15 -12.18
C LEU A 25 -1.31 2.46 -13.68
N PRO A 26 -0.47 3.42 -14.09
CA PRO A 26 -0.30 3.79 -15.50
C PRO A 26 0.61 2.80 -16.25
N ILE A 27 0.21 1.53 -16.30
CA ILE A 27 0.96 0.45 -16.95
C ILE A 27 0.55 0.35 -18.41
N ILE A 28 1.52 0.54 -19.32
CA ILE A 28 1.30 0.42 -20.77
C ILE A 28 1.48 -1.03 -21.23
N ASP A 29 2.51 -1.70 -20.72
CA ASP A 29 2.85 -3.09 -21.05
C ASP A 29 3.18 -3.88 -19.78
N PRO A 30 2.28 -4.78 -19.34
CA PRO A 30 2.45 -5.59 -18.13
C PRO A 30 3.67 -6.53 -18.16
N THR A 31 4.23 -6.82 -19.33
CA THR A 31 5.40 -7.71 -19.44
C THR A 31 6.68 -7.08 -18.86
N ASN A 32 6.70 -5.76 -18.68
CA ASN A 32 7.82 -5.02 -18.09
C ASN A 32 7.75 -4.92 -16.56
N ILE A 33 6.76 -5.56 -15.92
CA ILE A 33 6.61 -5.53 -14.46
C ILE A 33 7.75 -6.31 -13.80
N VAL A 34 8.47 -5.63 -12.90
CA VAL A 34 9.41 -6.26 -11.96
C VAL A 34 8.77 -6.29 -10.58
N ASP A 35 8.44 -7.49 -10.09
CA ASP A 35 7.74 -7.65 -8.81
C ASP A 35 8.71 -7.93 -7.65
N LEU A 36 8.94 -6.91 -6.82
CA LEU A 36 9.68 -7.02 -5.55
C LEU A 36 8.76 -7.22 -4.34
N LYS A 37 7.46 -7.46 -4.56
CA LYS A 37 6.42 -7.62 -3.54
C LYS A 37 6.29 -6.43 -2.59
N VAL A 38 6.49 -5.23 -3.13
CA VAL A 38 6.45 -3.95 -2.40
C VAL A 38 5.03 -3.58 -1.98
N GLY A 39 4.91 -2.73 -0.98
CA GLY A 39 3.64 -2.15 -0.54
C GLY A 39 2.88 -3.04 0.45
N PHE A 40 1.61 -2.68 0.69
CA PHE A 40 0.76 -3.29 1.74
C PHE A 40 1.42 -3.38 3.12
N THR A 41 2.31 -2.43 3.42
CA THR A 41 3.06 -2.39 4.67
C THR A 41 2.15 -2.09 5.88
N PRO A 42 2.57 -2.43 7.10
CA PRO A 42 1.79 -2.21 8.31
C PRO A 42 1.35 -0.75 8.51
N LEU A 43 0.15 -0.59 9.08
CA LEU A 43 -0.33 0.67 9.65
C LEU A 43 -0.48 0.45 11.15
N HIS A 44 0.50 0.89 11.92
CA HIS A 44 0.52 0.72 13.36
C HIS A 44 -0.37 1.75 14.03
N GLU A 45 -1.26 1.33 14.93
CA GLU A 45 -1.94 2.23 15.86
C GLU A 45 -1.01 2.51 17.05
N CYS A 46 -0.49 3.73 17.16
CA CYS A 46 0.55 4.10 18.11
C CYS A 46 -0.03 4.73 19.39
N LYS A 47 -0.76 3.95 20.19
CA LYS A 47 -1.49 4.44 21.38
C LYS A 47 -0.60 5.18 22.37
N ARG A 48 0.53 4.59 22.79
CA ARG A 48 1.47 5.19 23.76
C ARG A 48 2.06 6.50 23.27
N LEU A 49 2.45 6.57 21.99
CA LEU A 49 2.96 7.81 21.41
C LEU A 49 1.84 8.86 21.26
N GLY A 50 0.62 8.41 20.93
CA GLY A 50 -0.56 9.26 20.89
C GLY A 50 -0.84 9.93 22.23
N GLU A 51 -0.79 9.19 23.33
CA GLU A 51 -0.94 9.73 24.70
C GLU A 51 0.09 10.81 25.01
N VAL A 52 1.37 10.55 24.74
CA VAL A 52 2.46 11.52 24.95
C VAL A 52 2.26 12.80 24.15
N LEU A 53 1.70 12.70 22.94
CA LEU A 53 1.44 13.83 22.05
C LEU A 53 0.05 14.48 22.25
N GLY A 54 -0.78 13.97 23.17
CA GLY A 54 -2.16 14.45 23.37
C GLY A 54 -3.11 14.13 22.22
N LEU A 55 -2.78 13.14 21.37
CA LEU A 55 -3.56 12.75 20.20
C LEU A 55 -4.49 11.57 20.52
N LYS A 56 -5.77 11.71 20.18
CA LYS A 56 -6.77 10.63 20.32
C LYS A 56 -6.54 9.46 19.36
N LYS A 57 -5.98 9.73 18.19
CA LYS A 57 -5.70 8.74 17.14
C LYS A 57 -4.38 9.09 16.47
N LEU A 58 -3.42 8.19 16.58
CA LEU A 58 -2.12 8.31 15.93
C LEU A 58 -1.78 6.98 15.25
N TYR A 59 -1.39 7.06 13.99
CA TYR A 59 -0.96 5.91 13.21
C TYR A 59 0.39 6.17 12.56
N VAL A 60 1.19 5.13 12.43
CA VAL A 60 2.43 5.13 11.66
C VAL A 60 2.28 4.14 10.51
N LYS A 61 2.43 4.63 9.28
CA LYS A 61 2.54 3.81 8.08
C LYS A 61 4.01 3.45 7.91
N ASP A 62 4.34 2.18 8.14
CA ASP A 62 5.73 1.72 8.19
C ASP A 62 6.19 1.18 6.84
N ASP A 63 6.57 2.08 5.93
CA ASP A 63 7.13 1.70 4.63
C ASP A 63 8.63 1.33 4.69
N THR A 64 9.22 1.28 5.89
CA THR A 64 10.62 0.86 6.09
C THR A 64 10.81 -0.64 5.95
N ILE A 65 9.72 -1.41 5.86
CA ILE A 65 9.76 -2.87 5.68
C ILE A 65 9.76 -3.31 4.22
N ASN A 66 9.71 -2.37 3.26
CA ASN A 66 9.91 -2.69 1.85
C ASN A 66 11.36 -3.19 1.61
N PRO A 67 11.64 -3.87 0.48
CA PRO A 67 12.92 -4.54 0.21
C PRO A 67 14.20 -3.71 0.41
N THR A 68 14.22 -2.42 0.05
CA THR A 68 15.39 -1.52 0.24
C THR A 68 15.35 -0.78 1.57
N GLY A 69 14.30 -0.99 2.37
CA GLY A 69 14.11 -0.29 3.64
C GLY A 69 13.50 1.10 3.50
N SER A 70 12.91 1.42 2.34
CA SER A 70 12.39 2.75 2.06
C SER A 70 11.05 2.74 1.33
N PHE A 71 10.35 3.88 1.40
CA PHE A 71 9.13 4.11 0.62
C PHE A 71 9.36 4.14 -0.91
N LYS A 72 10.61 4.23 -1.39
CA LYS A 72 10.90 4.45 -2.81
C LYS A 72 10.89 3.18 -3.66
N ASP A 73 10.65 2.03 -3.05
CA ASP A 73 10.47 0.76 -3.75
C ASP A 73 9.14 0.69 -4.49
#